data_AF-R7J172-F1
#
_entry.id   AF-R7J172-F1
#
_cell.length_a   1.000
_cell.length_b   1.000
_cell.length_c   1.000
_cell.angle_alpha   90.00
_cell.angle_beta   90.00
_cell.angle_gamma   90.00
#
_symmetry.space_group_name_H-M   'P 1'
#
loop_
_entity.id
_entity.type
_entity.pdbx_description
1 polymer ?
#
loop_
_entity_poly.entity_id
_entity_poly.type
_entity_poly.pdbx_seq_one_letter_code
_entity_poly.pdbx_strand_id
1 'polypeptide(L)'
;MSCKRLSTLLALVLVAAATVMAQKKYYAPEDVPNVQLQNKNRYLSDPARFIDAASAAHIDSTLQNVRTATSVQAAVVVLPYMAGNADVDTYATELFTLWGLGDKKKDNGLLVLVSVGDRKYAIRTGYGIEGALPDAICGRIERNIMQPAFKEGDYSGGLRAAVDKIGSVLCDPAIRDEMLGDIAAQEREDWMNVLSLYIRFCVVVTLLAFVWLLLALRGVRDKSPYDKYQAMRTLSKVSGACAWFTLGMTLLVYIPLRMIMRKWRNGTHYCSNCGTKMHKLDEESDNEYLTPAQDAEERIKSVDYDVWLCPKCGTTDIYRFDEDSGYSECPYCHARTCRFVRDTVMRRPTQYQEGAGAKTYNCLNCKKTHSIAYKIAKLSPTVIVGGSGFGGGGGGGVSGGSWGGGSTGGGGASGGW
;
A
#
# COMPACT_ATOMS: atom_id res chain seq x y z
N MET A 1 24.16 -62.80 -28.45
CA MET A 1 23.58 -61.86 -27.47
C MET A 1 22.35 -61.21 -28.09
N SER A 2 21.17 -61.43 -27.51
CA SER A 2 19.88 -61.07 -28.12
C SER A 2 19.68 -59.55 -28.21
N CYS A 3 19.19 -59.07 -29.36
CA CYS A 3 18.89 -57.66 -29.70
C CYS A 3 18.08 -56.93 -28.60
N LYS A 4 17.32 -57.67 -27.79
CA LYS A 4 16.56 -57.15 -26.64
C LYS A 4 17.45 -56.63 -25.51
N ARG A 5 18.63 -57.23 -25.25
CA ARG A 5 19.56 -56.79 -24.20
C ARG A 5 20.30 -55.51 -24.56
N LEU A 6 20.55 -55.28 -25.86
CA LEU A 6 21.21 -54.08 -26.36
C LEU A 6 20.25 -52.86 -26.32
N SER A 7 18.97 -53.07 -26.67
CA SER A 7 17.92 -52.05 -26.57
C SER A 7 17.65 -51.62 -25.12
N THR A 8 17.63 -52.57 -24.17
CA THR A 8 17.46 -52.24 -22.75
C THR A 8 18.67 -51.48 -22.17
N LEU A 9 19.89 -51.81 -22.60
CA LEU A 9 21.10 -51.08 -22.18
C LEU A 9 21.13 -49.65 -22.75
N LEU A 10 20.74 -49.47 -24.03
CA LEU A 10 20.67 -48.15 -24.65
C LEU A 10 19.60 -47.26 -24.00
N ALA A 11 18.44 -47.84 -23.64
CA ALA A 11 17.38 -47.15 -22.91
C ALA A 11 17.82 -46.77 -21.47
N LEU A 12 18.58 -47.63 -20.79
CA LEU A 12 19.13 -47.33 -19.46
C LEU A 12 20.19 -46.23 -19.51
N VAL A 13 21.01 -46.20 -20.55
CA VAL A 13 22.00 -45.12 -20.78
C VAL A 13 21.30 -43.80 -21.15
N LEU A 14 20.21 -43.83 -21.92
CA LEU A 14 19.40 -42.64 -22.23
C LEU A 14 18.63 -42.11 -21.02
N VAL A 15 18.11 -42.99 -20.16
CA VAL A 15 17.47 -42.62 -18.89
C VAL A 15 18.51 -42.11 -17.89
N ALA A 16 19.71 -42.70 -17.84
CA ALA A 16 20.82 -42.21 -17.02
C ALA A 16 21.36 -40.86 -17.53
N ALA A 17 21.39 -40.64 -18.86
CA ALA A 17 21.74 -39.36 -19.47
C ALA A 17 20.66 -38.28 -19.22
N ALA A 18 19.38 -38.67 -19.17
CA ALA A 18 18.28 -37.77 -18.82
C ALA A 18 18.26 -37.38 -17.31
N THR A 19 18.93 -38.15 -16.44
CA THR A 19 19.08 -37.81 -15.01
C THR A 19 20.25 -36.89 -14.68
N VAL A 20 21.08 -36.49 -15.65
CA VAL A 20 22.01 -35.35 -15.47
C VAL A 20 21.22 -34.05 -15.63
N MET A 21 20.17 -33.90 -14.82
CA MET A 21 19.57 -32.60 -14.54
C MET A 21 20.62 -31.81 -13.79
N ALA A 22 21.04 -30.66 -14.34
CA ALA A 22 21.96 -29.74 -13.71
C ALA A 22 21.50 -29.49 -12.26
N GLN A 23 22.24 -30.03 -11.28
CA GLN A 23 21.95 -29.76 -9.88
C GLN A 23 22.13 -28.26 -9.66
N LYS A 24 21.05 -27.57 -9.26
CA LYS A 24 21.14 -26.16 -8.86
C LYS A 24 22.10 -26.09 -7.68
N LYS A 25 23.27 -25.49 -7.91
CA LYS A 25 24.25 -25.25 -6.85
C LYS A 25 23.86 -23.97 -6.13
N TYR A 26 23.50 -24.11 -4.86
CA TYR A 26 23.20 -23.01 -3.95
C TYR A 26 24.45 -22.65 -3.15
N TYR A 27 24.61 -21.37 -2.84
CA TYR A 27 25.72 -20.87 -2.04
C TYR A 27 25.16 -20.22 -0.77
N ALA A 28 25.50 -20.76 0.41
CA ALA A 28 25.34 -20.02 1.66
C ALA A 28 26.40 -18.91 1.74
N PRO A 29 26.22 -17.86 2.55
CA PRO A 29 27.21 -16.78 2.68
C PRO A 29 28.61 -17.29 3.01
N GLU A 30 28.73 -18.36 3.79
CA GLU A 30 30.01 -18.98 4.17
C GLU A 30 30.69 -19.75 3.03
N ASP A 31 29.91 -20.21 2.05
CA ASP A 31 30.39 -20.97 0.89
C ASP A 31 30.92 -20.06 -0.23
N VAL A 32 30.65 -18.76 -0.17
CA VAL A 32 31.10 -17.81 -1.19
C VAL A 32 32.62 -17.62 -1.07
N PRO A 33 33.40 -17.90 -2.13
CA PRO A 33 34.85 -17.79 -2.05
C PRO A 33 35.27 -16.32 -1.94
N ASN A 34 35.81 -15.94 -0.79
CA ASN A 34 36.38 -14.61 -0.59
C ASN A 34 37.74 -14.52 -1.30
N VAL A 35 37.75 -13.87 -2.46
CA VAL A 35 38.93 -13.82 -3.36
C VAL A 35 40.09 -13.01 -2.81
N GLN A 36 39.85 -12.05 -1.90
CA GLN A 36 40.91 -11.25 -1.26
C GLN A 36 41.78 -12.05 -0.30
N LEU A 37 41.27 -13.17 0.23
CA LEU A 37 42.07 -14.11 1.04
C LEU A 37 43.21 -14.71 0.23
N GLN A 38 42.97 -14.96 -1.06
CA GLN A 38 43.92 -15.60 -1.95
C GLN A 38 44.78 -14.58 -2.69
N ASN A 39 44.19 -13.46 -3.13
CA ASN A 39 44.88 -12.40 -3.85
C ASN A 39 44.27 -11.04 -3.53
N LYS A 40 45.08 -10.15 -2.92
CA LYS A 40 44.67 -8.80 -2.50
C LYS A 40 44.27 -7.86 -3.65
N ASN A 41 44.60 -8.22 -4.89
CA ASN A 41 44.23 -7.44 -6.09
C ASN A 41 43.01 -8.03 -6.80
N ARG A 42 42.33 -9.04 -6.22
CA ARG A 42 41.08 -9.59 -6.76
C ARG A 42 39.89 -9.13 -5.93
N TYR A 43 38.88 -8.61 -6.61
CA TYR A 43 37.67 -8.02 -6.02
C TYR A 43 36.39 -8.69 -6.51
N LEU A 44 36.43 -9.32 -7.68
CA LEU A 44 35.34 -10.13 -8.23
C LEU A 44 35.44 -11.60 -7.76
N SER A 45 34.38 -12.07 -7.09
CA SER A 45 34.10 -13.47 -6.81
C SER A 45 32.99 -14.00 -7.73
N ASP A 46 33.38 -14.86 -8.68
CA ASP A 46 32.46 -15.50 -9.62
C ASP A 46 32.83 -16.98 -9.77
N PRO A 47 32.33 -17.85 -8.87
CA PRO A 47 32.66 -19.28 -8.89
C PRO A 47 32.02 -20.03 -10.07
N ALA A 48 31.01 -19.46 -10.73
CA ALA A 48 30.28 -20.09 -11.83
C ALA A 48 30.69 -19.56 -13.21
N ARG A 49 31.56 -18.54 -13.27
CA ARG A 49 32.09 -17.91 -14.50
C ARG A 49 31.01 -17.32 -15.39
N PHE A 50 30.07 -16.59 -14.80
CA PHE A 50 29.09 -15.76 -15.52
C PHE A 50 29.73 -14.54 -16.18
N ILE A 51 30.88 -14.09 -15.66
CA ILE A 51 31.61 -12.93 -16.13
C ILE A 51 32.80 -13.38 -16.99
N ASP A 52 32.92 -12.83 -18.19
CA ASP A 52 34.04 -13.12 -19.06
C ASP A 52 35.37 -12.58 -18.50
N ALA A 53 36.50 -13.15 -18.95
CA ALA A 53 37.80 -12.84 -18.39
C ALA A 53 38.23 -11.38 -18.58
N ALA A 54 37.82 -10.72 -19.69
CA ALA A 54 38.15 -9.33 -19.93
C ALA A 54 37.35 -8.41 -19.00
N SER A 55 36.05 -8.67 -18.84
CA SER A 55 35.20 -7.94 -17.89
C SER A 55 35.64 -8.16 -16.44
N ALA A 56 36.03 -9.37 -16.07
CA ALA A 56 36.57 -9.67 -14.74
C ALA A 56 37.84 -8.87 -14.43
N ALA A 57 38.80 -8.82 -15.37
CA ALA A 57 40.02 -8.04 -15.22
C ALA A 57 39.76 -6.53 -15.15
N HIS A 58 38.78 -6.03 -15.92
CA HIS A 58 38.35 -4.64 -15.88
C HIS A 58 37.72 -4.29 -14.53
N ILE A 59 36.81 -5.12 -14.02
CA ILE A 59 36.19 -4.92 -12.70
C ILE A 59 37.26 -4.86 -11.61
N ASP A 60 38.21 -5.81 -11.60
CA ASP A 60 39.30 -5.82 -10.62
C ASP A 60 40.16 -4.55 -10.71
N SER A 61 40.49 -4.08 -11.91
CA SER A 61 41.26 -2.85 -12.13
C SER A 61 40.50 -1.59 -11.68
N THR A 62 39.22 -1.47 -12.03
CA THR A 62 38.38 -0.32 -11.63
C THR A 62 38.24 -0.26 -10.11
N LEU A 63 37.97 -1.39 -9.45
CA LEU A 63 37.84 -1.42 -7.99
C LEU A 63 39.16 -1.18 -7.26
N GLN A 64 40.29 -1.58 -7.85
CA GLN A 64 41.61 -1.21 -7.36
C GLN A 64 41.81 0.31 -7.40
N ASN A 65 41.46 0.96 -8.52
CA ASN A 65 41.57 2.41 -8.67
C ASN A 65 40.67 3.13 -7.64
N VAL A 66 39.42 2.70 -7.49
CA VAL A 66 38.49 3.24 -6.47
C VAL A 66 39.09 3.12 -5.08
N ARG A 67 39.64 1.96 -4.71
CA ARG A 67 40.30 1.76 -3.41
C ARG A 67 41.47 2.72 -3.21
N THR A 68 42.30 2.94 -4.23
CA THR A 68 43.44 3.86 -4.13
C THR A 68 43.03 5.33 -4.06
N ALA A 69 41.99 5.73 -4.78
CA ALA A 69 41.55 7.12 -4.86
C ALA A 69 40.70 7.55 -3.65
N THR A 70 39.90 6.64 -3.08
CA THR A 70 38.84 6.99 -2.11
C THR A 70 38.94 6.25 -0.78
N SER A 71 39.83 5.25 -0.67
CA SER A 71 39.93 4.28 0.43
C SER A 71 38.78 3.27 0.56
N VAL A 72 37.75 3.33 -0.29
CA VAL A 72 36.60 2.41 -0.29
C VAL A 72 37.05 0.97 -0.54
N GLN A 73 36.48 0.04 0.21
CA GLN A 73 36.73 -1.40 0.09
C GLN A 73 35.52 -2.08 -0.55
N ALA A 74 35.60 -2.25 -1.86
CA ALA A 74 34.49 -2.79 -2.66
C ALA A 74 34.72 -4.25 -3.05
N ALA A 75 33.66 -5.05 -3.08
CA ALA A 75 33.66 -6.41 -3.62
C ALA A 75 32.47 -6.64 -4.54
N VAL A 76 32.65 -7.49 -5.54
CA VAL A 76 31.60 -7.90 -6.47
C VAL A 76 31.45 -9.40 -6.40
N VAL A 77 30.23 -9.88 -6.23
CA VAL A 77 29.91 -11.30 -6.04
C VAL A 77 28.82 -11.70 -7.02
N VAL A 78 29.10 -12.71 -7.85
CA VAL A 78 28.17 -13.25 -8.84
C VAL A 78 27.94 -14.72 -8.57
N LEU A 79 26.69 -15.10 -8.27
CA LEU A 79 26.30 -16.44 -7.86
C LEU A 79 25.25 -17.02 -8.81
N PRO A 80 25.23 -18.36 -8.97
CA PRO A 80 24.16 -19.03 -9.69
C PRO A 80 22.85 -18.99 -8.89
N TYR A 81 22.86 -19.34 -7.60
CA TYR A 81 21.70 -19.30 -6.71
C TYR A 81 22.14 -19.02 -5.26
N MET A 82 21.35 -18.24 -4.53
CA MET A 82 21.51 -18.00 -3.09
C MET A 82 20.83 -19.11 -2.29
N ALA A 83 21.49 -19.63 -1.26
CA ALA A 83 20.89 -20.63 -0.38
C ALA A 83 19.79 -20.04 0.52
N GLY A 84 18.85 -20.89 0.95
CA GLY A 84 17.94 -20.60 2.07
C GLY A 84 16.64 -19.84 1.76
N ASN A 85 16.26 -19.66 0.47
CA ASN A 85 15.14 -18.76 0.07
C ASN A 85 15.26 -17.35 0.68
N ALA A 86 16.47 -16.92 1.02
CA ALA A 86 16.72 -15.66 1.68
C ALA A 86 16.32 -14.50 0.75
N ASP A 87 15.84 -13.43 1.37
CA ASP A 87 15.74 -12.17 0.66
C ASP A 87 17.14 -11.66 0.28
N VAL A 88 17.29 -11.06 -0.90
CA VAL A 88 18.60 -10.63 -1.41
C VAL A 88 19.20 -9.55 -0.49
N ASP A 89 18.36 -8.78 0.20
CA ASP A 89 18.85 -7.76 1.13
C ASP A 89 19.49 -8.37 2.37
N THR A 90 18.80 -9.36 2.95
CA THR A 90 19.30 -10.11 4.09
C THR A 90 20.59 -10.83 3.73
N TYR A 91 20.61 -11.54 2.60
CA TYR A 91 21.78 -12.29 2.15
C TYR A 91 23.00 -11.37 1.92
N ALA A 92 22.80 -10.24 1.23
CA ALA A 92 23.88 -9.29 0.99
C ALA A 92 24.42 -8.68 2.30
N THR A 93 23.55 -8.43 3.29
CA THR A 93 23.96 -7.91 4.60
C THR A 93 24.75 -8.93 5.41
N GLU A 94 24.32 -10.20 5.40
CA GLU A 94 25.04 -11.32 6.02
C GLU A 94 26.41 -11.50 5.38
N LEU A 95 26.48 -11.51 4.05
CA LEU A 95 27.73 -11.65 3.31
C LEU A 95 28.68 -10.47 3.56
N PHE A 96 28.15 -9.24 3.56
CA PHE A 96 28.92 -8.03 3.86
C PHE A 96 29.56 -8.10 5.25
N THR A 97 28.76 -8.51 6.24
CA THR A 97 29.18 -8.63 7.65
C THR A 97 30.20 -9.75 7.81
N LEU A 98 29.94 -10.92 7.21
CA LEU A 98 30.82 -12.08 7.24
C LEU A 98 32.20 -11.76 6.65
N TRP A 99 32.23 -11.03 5.53
CA TRP A 99 33.47 -10.62 4.89
C TRP A 99 34.14 -9.44 5.59
N GLY A 100 33.43 -8.73 6.47
CA GLY A 100 33.95 -7.54 7.16
C GLY A 100 34.34 -6.43 6.18
N LEU A 101 33.53 -6.22 5.14
CA LEU A 101 33.81 -5.23 4.09
C LEU A 101 33.91 -3.81 4.66
N GLY A 102 34.95 -3.08 4.28
CA GLY A 102 35.23 -1.75 4.80
C GLY A 102 36.25 -1.74 5.94
N ASP A 103 36.67 -0.55 6.35
CA ASP A 103 37.51 -0.35 7.53
C ASP A 103 36.67 -0.19 8.82
N LYS A 104 37.10 -0.81 9.93
CA LYS A 104 36.43 -0.72 11.24
C LYS A 104 36.11 0.68 11.75
N LYS A 105 36.86 1.70 11.34
CA LYS A 105 36.68 3.09 11.78
C LYS A 105 35.96 3.95 10.75
N LYS A 106 36.03 3.55 9.47
CA LYS A 106 35.51 4.36 8.37
C LYS A 106 34.26 3.77 7.74
N ASP A 107 33.90 2.52 8.04
CA ASP A 107 32.73 1.82 7.51
C ASP A 107 32.54 1.98 5.99
N ASN A 108 33.66 2.00 5.26
CA ASN A 108 33.72 2.37 3.86
C ASN A 108 33.67 1.15 2.93
N GLY A 109 32.85 0.17 3.28
CA GLY A 109 32.64 -1.06 2.53
C GLY A 109 31.59 -0.89 1.43
N LEU A 110 31.73 -1.63 0.34
CA LEU A 110 30.74 -1.72 -0.74
C LEU A 110 30.65 -3.17 -1.21
N LEU A 111 29.43 -3.69 -1.37
CA LEU A 111 29.18 -5.00 -1.97
C LEU A 111 28.22 -4.84 -3.14
N VAL A 112 28.57 -5.38 -4.30
CA VAL A 112 27.64 -5.60 -5.41
C VAL A 112 27.40 -7.10 -5.53
N LEU A 113 26.19 -7.55 -5.21
CA LEU A 113 25.79 -8.94 -5.27
C LEU A 113 24.84 -9.15 -6.44
N VAL A 114 25.07 -10.20 -7.24
CA VAL A 114 24.18 -10.64 -8.31
C VAL A 114 23.94 -12.15 -8.17
N SER A 115 22.68 -12.55 -8.01
CA SER A 115 22.26 -13.95 -8.13
C SER A 115 21.52 -14.16 -9.44
N VAL A 116 22.19 -14.82 -10.39
CA VAL A 116 21.72 -14.97 -11.77
C VAL A 116 20.47 -15.83 -11.86
N GLY A 117 20.46 -16.96 -11.17
CA GLY A 117 19.35 -17.92 -11.19
C GLY A 117 18.13 -17.47 -10.38
N ASP A 118 18.33 -16.62 -9.37
CA ASP A 118 17.24 -15.98 -8.63
C ASP A 118 16.72 -14.71 -9.31
N ARG A 119 17.46 -14.20 -10.31
CA ARG A 119 17.23 -12.91 -10.97
C ARG A 119 17.13 -11.75 -10.00
N LYS A 120 18.01 -11.74 -9.01
CA LYS A 120 18.09 -10.71 -7.97
C LYS A 120 19.49 -10.12 -7.88
N TYR A 121 19.56 -8.85 -7.54
CA TYR A 121 20.81 -8.15 -7.26
C TYR A 121 20.63 -7.23 -6.06
N ALA A 122 21.75 -6.84 -5.46
CA ALA A 122 21.80 -5.81 -4.45
C ALA A 122 23.14 -5.06 -4.48
N ILE A 123 23.08 -3.74 -4.32
CA ILE A 123 24.23 -2.91 -3.98
C ILE A 123 24.09 -2.58 -2.49
N ARG A 124 25.06 -3.02 -1.67
CA ARG A 124 25.08 -2.75 -0.22
C ARG A 124 26.22 -1.81 0.13
N THR A 125 25.90 -0.70 0.77
CA THR A 125 26.86 0.31 1.21
C THR A 125 27.09 0.21 2.71
N GLY A 126 28.34 0.45 3.14
CA GLY A 126 28.66 0.70 4.55
C GLY A 126 28.36 2.15 4.92
N TYR A 127 28.14 2.39 6.22
CA TYR A 127 27.71 3.69 6.74
C TYR A 127 28.60 4.86 6.30
N GLY A 128 29.91 4.64 6.18
CA GLY A 128 30.84 5.72 5.86
C GLY A 128 30.86 6.17 4.41
N ILE A 129 30.17 5.46 3.52
CA ILE A 129 30.06 5.84 2.09
C ILE A 129 28.65 6.21 1.66
N GLU A 130 27.64 6.14 2.54
CA GLU A 130 26.25 6.51 2.22
C GLU A 130 26.13 7.97 1.74
N GLY A 131 26.98 8.88 2.23
CA GLY A 131 27.01 10.26 1.74
C GLY A 131 27.65 10.43 0.34
N ALA A 132 28.49 9.50 -0.08
CA ALA A 132 29.13 9.51 -1.40
C ALA A 132 28.32 8.70 -2.43
N LEU A 133 27.74 7.59 -2.00
CA LEU A 133 26.93 6.68 -2.80
C LEU A 133 25.62 6.36 -2.05
N PRO A 134 24.66 7.31 -2.02
CA PRO A 134 23.36 7.11 -1.36
C PRO A 134 22.48 6.13 -2.13
N ASP A 135 21.49 5.57 -1.43
CA ASP A 135 20.52 4.58 -1.91
C ASP A 135 19.84 5.00 -3.22
N ALA A 136 19.53 6.29 -3.36
CA ALA A 136 18.91 6.84 -4.57
C ALA A 136 19.80 6.64 -5.82
N ILE A 137 21.12 6.80 -5.67
CA ILE A 137 22.08 6.57 -6.75
C ILE A 137 22.23 5.06 -7.01
N CYS A 138 22.37 4.24 -5.96
CA CYS A 138 22.42 2.78 -6.08
C CYS A 138 21.21 2.25 -6.85
N GLY A 139 20.00 2.66 -6.47
CA GLY A 139 18.77 2.25 -7.14
C GLY A 139 18.68 2.75 -8.58
N ARG A 140 19.24 3.91 -8.91
CA ARG A 140 19.30 4.40 -10.29
C ARG A 140 20.27 3.59 -11.15
N ILE A 141 21.43 3.22 -10.62
CA ILE A 141 22.40 2.34 -11.30
C ILE A 141 21.76 0.97 -11.55
N GLU A 142 21.07 0.42 -10.56
CA GLU A 142 20.35 -0.84 -10.70
C GLU A 142 19.30 -0.79 -11.81
N ARG A 143 18.38 0.19 -11.75
CA ARG A 143 17.26 0.29 -12.71
C ARG A 143 17.69 0.64 -14.12
N ASN A 144 18.70 1.50 -14.29
CA ASN A 144 19.05 2.05 -15.60
C ASN A 144 20.24 1.34 -16.26
N ILE A 145 21.05 0.59 -15.51
CA ILE A 145 22.26 -0.08 -16.03
C ILE A 145 22.17 -1.58 -15.85
N MET A 146 22.02 -2.06 -14.61
CA MET A 146 22.06 -3.50 -14.33
C MET A 146 20.82 -4.22 -14.87
N GLN A 147 19.63 -3.74 -14.53
CA GLN A 147 18.36 -4.37 -14.90
C GLN A 147 18.18 -4.55 -16.43
N PRO A 148 18.37 -3.53 -17.29
CA PRO A 148 18.20 -3.71 -18.73
C PRO A 148 19.21 -4.71 -19.32
N ALA A 149 20.50 -4.60 -18.96
CA ALA A 149 21.53 -5.52 -19.44
C ALA A 149 21.26 -6.97 -19.00
N PHE A 150 20.83 -7.18 -17.75
CA PHE A 150 20.54 -8.50 -17.23
C PHE A 150 19.28 -9.14 -17.84
N LYS A 151 18.29 -8.34 -18.26
CA LYS A 151 17.13 -8.82 -19.05
C LYS A 151 17.55 -9.37 -20.41
N GLU A 152 18.60 -8.80 -20.99
CA GLU A 152 19.18 -9.25 -22.27
C GLU A 152 20.16 -10.42 -22.09
N GLY A 153 20.47 -10.79 -20.85
CA GLY A 153 21.45 -11.84 -20.51
C GLY A 153 22.90 -11.36 -20.55
N ASP A 154 23.14 -10.06 -20.72
CA ASP A 154 24.49 -9.46 -20.70
C ASP A 154 24.92 -9.12 -19.26
N TYR A 155 25.27 -10.15 -18.49
CA TYR A 155 25.75 -9.99 -17.12
C TYR A 155 27.11 -9.29 -17.06
N SER A 156 27.98 -9.57 -18.02
CA SER A 156 29.34 -9.01 -18.07
C SER A 156 29.30 -7.50 -18.36
N GLY A 157 28.59 -7.08 -19.41
CA GLY A 157 28.42 -5.68 -19.76
C GLY A 157 27.67 -4.88 -18.69
N GLY A 158 26.58 -5.44 -18.15
CA GLY A 158 25.79 -4.79 -17.10
C GLY A 158 26.60 -4.54 -15.83
N LEU A 159 27.37 -5.53 -15.37
CA LEU A 159 28.16 -5.40 -14.15
C LEU A 159 29.38 -4.49 -14.34
N ARG A 160 30.04 -4.57 -15.50
CA ARG A 160 31.13 -3.66 -15.87
C ARG A 160 30.67 -2.20 -15.87
N ALA A 161 29.57 -1.91 -16.55
CA ALA A 161 29.00 -0.57 -16.62
C ALA A 161 28.55 -0.05 -15.24
N ALA A 162 27.98 -0.92 -14.40
CA ALA A 162 27.60 -0.57 -13.04
C ALA A 162 28.82 -0.22 -12.18
N VAL A 163 29.88 -1.04 -12.21
CA VAL A 163 31.12 -0.79 -11.46
C VAL A 163 31.82 0.48 -11.93
N ASP A 164 31.87 0.73 -13.24
CA ASP A 164 32.44 1.97 -13.79
C ASP A 164 31.65 3.19 -13.32
N LYS A 165 30.31 3.11 -13.32
CA LYS A 165 29.45 4.20 -12.84
C LYS A 165 29.64 4.44 -11.34
N ILE A 166 29.64 3.40 -10.52
CA ILE A 166 29.91 3.50 -9.08
C ILE A 166 31.28 4.15 -8.84
N GLY A 167 32.32 3.70 -9.57
CA GLY A 167 33.66 4.26 -9.46
C GLY A 167 33.70 5.75 -9.80
N SER A 168 33.03 6.17 -10.88
CA SER A 168 32.95 7.59 -11.25
C SER A 168 32.26 8.45 -10.19
N VAL A 169 31.19 7.95 -9.57
CA VAL A 169 30.44 8.67 -8.52
C VAL A 169 31.28 8.79 -7.24
N LEU A 170 31.98 7.73 -6.86
CA LEU A 170 32.83 7.74 -5.67
C LEU A 170 34.07 8.64 -5.83
N CYS A 171 34.60 8.75 -7.04
CA CYS A 171 35.79 9.55 -7.33
C CYS A 171 35.49 11.03 -7.61
N ASP A 172 34.30 11.37 -8.09
CA ASP A 172 33.93 12.75 -8.47
C ASP A 172 32.60 13.20 -7.83
N PRO A 173 32.65 14.10 -6.84
CA PRO A 173 31.46 14.69 -6.22
C PRO A 173 30.54 15.44 -7.20
N ALA A 174 31.06 15.98 -8.30
CA ALA A 174 30.24 16.71 -9.28
C ALA A 174 29.28 15.76 -10.00
N ILE A 175 29.75 14.55 -10.36
CA ILE A 175 28.91 13.50 -10.98
C ILE A 175 27.82 13.05 -10.00
N ARG A 176 28.17 12.89 -8.72
CA ARG A 176 27.19 12.56 -7.68
C ARG A 176 26.09 13.62 -7.61
N ASP A 177 26.46 14.89 -7.54
CA ASP A 177 25.52 15.99 -7.36
C ASP A 177 24.62 16.17 -8.61
N GLU A 178 25.18 16.02 -9.81
CA GLU A 178 24.41 15.96 -11.06
C GLU A 178 23.38 14.82 -11.03
N MET A 179 23.80 13.61 -10.66
CA MET A 179 22.91 12.45 -10.58
C MET A 179 21.79 12.63 -9.56
N LEU A 180 22.06 13.25 -8.41
CA LEU A 180 21.04 13.57 -7.42
C LEU A 180 20.07 14.63 -7.93
N GLY A 181 20.56 15.65 -8.64
CA GLY A 181 19.74 16.67 -9.28
C GLY A 181 18.77 16.08 -10.30
N ASP A 182 19.25 15.19 -11.16
CA ASP A 182 18.45 14.43 -12.11
C ASP A 182 17.39 13.55 -11.42
N ILE A 183 17.77 12.83 -10.35
CA ILE A 183 16.84 11.97 -9.59
C ILE A 183 15.70 12.83 -9.05
N ALA A 184 16.02 13.95 -8.41
CA ALA A 184 15.03 14.86 -7.86
C ALA A 184 14.14 15.48 -8.96
N ALA A 185 14.71 15.79 -10.13
CA ALA A 185 13.96 16.29 -11.28
C ALA A 185 12.98 15.23 -11.81
N GLN A 186 13.43 13.99 -11.96
CA GLN A 186 12.60 12.87 -12.41
C GLN A 186 11.48 12.56 -11.40
N GLU A 187 11.80 12.50 -10.10
CA GLU A 187 10.78 12.31 -9.06
C GLU A 187 9.72 13.42 -9.10
N ARG A 188 10.14 14.68 -9.29
CA ARG A 188 9.21 15.80 -9.43
C ARG A 188 8.30 15.65 -10.65
N GLU A 189 8.85 15.26 -11.80
CA GLU A 189 8.08 15.01 -13.01
C GLU A 189 7.06 13.89 -12.81
N ASP A 190 7.47 12.77 -12.21
CA ASP A 190 6.60 11.64 -11.90
C ASP A 190 5.46 12.05 -10.97
N TRP A 191 5.74 12.80 -9.90
CA TRP A 191 4.72 13.34 -9.01
C TRP A 191 3.77 14.31 -9.73
N MET A 192 4.30 15.17 -10.60
CA MET A 192 3.47 16.07 -11.41
C MET A 192 2.57 15.30 -12.37
N ASN A 193 3.03 14.19 -12.93
CA ASN A 193 2.23 13.31 -13.79
C ASN A 193 1.10 12.63 -13.00
N VAL A 194 1.40 12.09 -11.81
CA VAL A 194 0.39 11.49 -10.92
C VAL A 194 -0.64 12.54 -10.49
N LEU A 195 -0.19 13.73 -10.09
CA LEU A 195 -1.07 14.83 -9.73
C LEU A 195 -1.95 15.28 -10.91
N SER A 196 -1.37 15.39 -12.11
CA SER A 196 -2.13 15.72 -13.33
C SER A 196 -3.22 14.67 -13.62
N LEU A 197 -2.88 13.39 -13.51
CA LEU A 197 -3.83 12.29 -13.69
C LEU A 197 -4.96 12.35 -12.66
N TYR A 198 -4.62 12.60 -11.39
CA TYR A 198 -5.59 12.75 -10.32
C TYR A 198 -6.52 13.96 -10.52
N ILE A 199 -5.98 15.12 -10.92
CA ILE A 199 -6.81 16.29 -11.25
C ILE A 199 -7.76 15.99 -12.40
N ARG A 200 -7.30 15.34 -13.48
CA ARG A 200 -8.17 14.92 -14.60
C ARG A 200 -9.28 13.98 -14.13
N PHE A 201 -8.95 13.02 -13.27
CA PHE A 201 -9.94 12.15 -12.65
C PHE A 201 -10.99 12.93 -11.85
N CYS A 202 -10.56 13.88 -11.00
CA CYS A 202 -11.46 14.75 -10.23
C CYS A 202 -12.40 15.58 -11.13
N VAL A 203 -11.88 16.11 -12.25
CA VAL A 203 -12.69 16.82 -13.25
C VAL A 203 -13.73 15.89 -13.87
N VAL A 204 -13.35 14.68 -14.29
CA VAL A 204 -14.28 13.69 -14.87
C VAL A 204 -15.37 13.32 -13.86
N VAL A 205 -15.02 13.02 -12.61
CA VAL A 205 -15.99 12.73 -11.54
C VAL A 205 -16.95 13.90 -11.33
N THR A 206 -16.45 15.13 -11.36
CA THR A 206 -17.28 16.33 -11.20
C THR A 206 -18.24 16.53 -12.38
N LEU A 207 -17.79 16.30 -13.61
CA LEU A 207 -18.63 16.34 -14.81
C LEU A 207 -19.72 15.25 -14.77
N LEU A 208 -19.36 14.02 -14.38
CA LEU A 208 -20.32 12.93 -14.22
C LEU A 208 -21.35 13.24 -13.13
N ALA A 209 -20.92 13.78 -11.99
CA ALA A 209 -21.81 14.21 -10.92
C ALA A 209 -22.76 15.34 -11.39
N PHE A 210 -22.25 16.28 -12.20
CA PHE A 210 -23.07 17.35 -12.78
C PHE A 210 -24.10 16.81 -13.77
N VAL A 211 -23.72 15.90 -14.68
CA VAL A 211 -24.65 15.24 -15.60
C VAL A 211 -25.69 14.44 -14.83
N TRP A 212 -25.28 13.69 -13.79
CA TRP A 212 -26.19 12.93 -12.96
C TRP A 212 -27.17 13.85 -12.20
N LEU A 213 -26.70 14.99 -11.70
CA LEU A 213 -27.57 16.03 -11.12
C LEU A 213 -28.62 16.51 -12.12
N LEU A 214 -28.25 16.81 -13.37
CA LEU A 214 -29.20 17.26 -14.39
C LEU A 214 -30.26 16.20 -14.71
N LEU A 215 -29.85 14.93 -14.82
CA LEU A 215 -30.77 13.82 -15.04
C LEU A 215 -31.71 13.61 -13.84
N ALA A 216 -31.17 13.68 -12.62
CA ALA A 216 -31.95 13.58 -11.40
C ALA A 216 -32.97 14.72 -11.28
N LEU A 217 -32.57 15.97 -11.58
CA LEU A 217 -33.47 17.13 -11.63
C LEU A 217 -34.61 16.96 -12.65
N ARG A 218 -34.33 16.38 -13.82
CA ARG A 218 -35.36 16.06 -14.81
C ARG A 218 -36.33 14.98 -14.30
N GLY A 219 -35.81 13.92 -13.68
CA GLY A 219 -36.62 12.80 -13.17
C GLY A 219 -37.54 13.15 -12.00
N VAL A 220 -37.29 14.25 -11.29
CA VAL A 220 -38.14 14.70 -10.17
C VAL A 220 -39.07 15.85 -10.53
N ARG A 221 -39.10 16.32 -11.78
CA ARG A 221 -39.80 17.55 -12.20
C ARG A 221 -41.27 17.59 -11.79
N ASP A 222 -41.98 16.48 -11.97
CA ASP A 222 -43.43 16.41 -11.77
C ASP A 222 -43.83 15.94 -10.36
N LYS A 223 -42.85 15.71 -9.47
CA LYS A 223 -43.09 15.31 -8.08
C LYS A 223 -43.43 16.51 -7.19
N SER A 224 -44.04 16.23 -6.03
CA SER A 224 -44.29 17.24 -4.99
C SER A 224 -42.97 17.83 -4.46
N PRO A 225 -42.94 19.05 -3.89
CA PRO A 225 -41.72 19.63 -3.31
C PRO A 225 -41.06 18.74 -2.26
N TYR A 226 -41.86 18.06 -1.43
CA TYR A 226 -41.38 17.12 -0.43
C TYR A 226 -40.72 15.89 -1.07
N ASP A 227 -41.37 15.27 -2.06
CA ASP A 227 -40.83 14.10 -2.77
C ASP A 227 -39.56 14.44 -3.57
N LYS A 228 -39.48 15.66 -4.11
CA LYS A 228 -38.27 16.20 -4.74
C LYS A 228 -37.11 16.25 -3.76
N TYR A 229 -37.35 16.80 -2.56
CA TYR A 229 -36.35 16.86 -1.50
C TYR A 229 -35.86 15.46 -1.10
N GLN A 230 -36.79 14.52 -0.85
CA GLN A 230 -36.43 13.17 -0.43
C GLN A 230 -35.65 12.41 -1.51
N ALA A 231 -36.06 12.53 -2.77
CA ALA A 231 -35.35 11.91 -3.89
C ALA A 231 -33.90 12.41 -4.04
N MET A 232 -33.65 13.68 -3.71
CA MET A 232 -32.34 14.33 -3.88
C MET A 232 -31.45 14.26 -2.62
N ARG A 233 -31.99 13.79 -1.49
CA ARG A 233 -31.26 13.71 -0.21
C ARG A 233 -30.02 12.83 -0.29
N THR A 234 -30.15 11.63 -0.87
CA THR A 234 -29.01 10.70 -1.03
C THR A 234 -27.95 11.30 -1.95
N LEU A 235 -28.35 11.89 -3.07
CA LEU A 235 -27.45 12.57 -4.01
C LEU A 235 -26.68 13.71 -3.32
N SER A 236 -27.36 14.52 -2.48
CA SER A 236 -26.71 15.60 -1.74
C SER A 236 -25.66 15.09 -0.76
N LYS A 237 -25.93 14.00 -0.03
CA LYS A 237 -24.96 13.40 0.90
C LYS A 237 -23.75 12.84 0.17
N VAL A 238 -23.98 12.09 -0.91
CA VAL A 238 -22.91 11.52 -1.74
C VAL A 238 -22.05 12.64 -2.34
N SER A 239 -22.66 13.68 -2.90
CA SER A 239 -21.95 14.81 -3.51
C SER A 239 -21.08 15.55 -2.49
N GLY A 240 -21.58 15.73 -1.26
CA GLY A 240 -20.84 16.33 -0.16
C GLY A 240 -19.66 15.47 0.29
N ALA A 241 -19.85 14.15 0.41
CA ALA A 241 -18.78 13.22 0.75
C ALA A 241 -17.68 13.18 -0.35
N CYS A 242 -18.08 13.19 -1.63
CA CYS A 242 -17.14 13.22 -2.75
C CYS A 242 -16.26 14.47 -2.75
N ALA A 243 -16.70 15.59 -2.17
CA ALA A 243 -15.92 16.83 -2.16
C ALA A 243 -14.58 16.68 -1.46
N TRP A 244 -14.50 15.85 -0.41
CA TRP A 244 -13.24 15.56 0.26
C TRP A 244 -12.23 14.85 -0.66
N PHE A 245 -12.73 13.90 -1.46
CA PHE A 245 -11.92 13.09 -2.36
C PHE A 245 -11.58 13.76 -3.69
N THR A 246 -12.24 14.86 -4.04
CA THR A 246 -11.99 15.59 -5.29
C THR A 246 -11.40 16.98 -5.06
N LEU A 247 -10.71 17.19 -3.93
CA LEU A 247 -10.15 18.50 -3.54
C LEU A 247 -11.17 19.65 -3.63
N GLY A 248 -12.41 19.39 -3.24
CA GLY A 248 -13.50 20.36 -3.25
C GLY A 248 -14.17 20.62 -4.61
N MET A 249 -13.72 20.02 -5.72
CA MET A 249 -14.31 20.28 -7.04
C MET A 249 -15.81 19.97 -7.11
N THR A 250 -16.29 18.90 -6.46
CA THR A 250 -17.72 18.57 -6.43
C THR A 250 -18.56 19.53 -5.58
N LEU A 251 -17.96 20.50 -4.86
CA LEU A 251 -18.71 21.57 -4.20
C LEU A 251 -19.49 22.42 -5.22
N LEU A 252 -19.00 22.53 -6.45
CA LEU A 252 -19.70 23.19 -7.56
C LEU A 252 -21.04 22.52 -7.90
N VAL A 253 -21.20 21.24 -7.58
CA VAL A 253 -22.46 20.48 -7.75
C VAL A 253 -23.26 20.47 -6.44
N TYR A 254 -22.59 20.24 -5.31
CA TYR A 254 -23.20 20.14 -3.99
C TYR A 254 -23.88 21.45 -3.54
N ILE A 255 -23.23 22.61 -3.70
CA ILE A 255 -23.77 23.88 -3.23
C ILE A 255 -25.07 24.25 -3.97
N PRO A 256 -25.13 24.26 -5.32
CA PRO A 256 -26.39 24.52 -6.03
C PRO A 256 -27.48 23.50 -5.70
N LEU A 257 -27.12 22.22 -5.55
CA LEU A 257 -28.06 21.18 -5.14
C LEU A 257 -28.68 21.50 -3.76
N ARG A 258 -27.86 21.85 -2.77
CA ARG A 258 -28.33 22.25 -1.43
C ARG A 258 -29.24 23.48 -1.49
N MET A 259 -28.91 24.46 -2.33
CA MET A 259 -29.76 25.65 -2.53
C MET A 259 -31.12 25.30 -3.14
N ILE A 260 -31.15 24.44 -4.17
CA ILE A 260 -32.38 23.95 -4.80
C ILE A 260 -33.23 23.17 -3.79
N MET A 261 -32.61 22.28 -3.01
CA MET A 261 -33.31 21.51 -1.99
C MET A 261 -33.90 22.41 -0.90
N ARG A 262 -33.16 23.42 -0.43
CA ARG A 262 -33.66 24.41 0.53
C ARG A 262 -34.87 25.17 -0.02
N LYS A 263 -34.85 25.50 -1.32
CA LYS A 263 -35.98 26.15 -2.01
C LYS A 263 -37.22 25.26 -2.06
N TRP A 264 -37.07 23.94 -2.24
CA TRP A 264 -38.22 23.04 -2.21
C TRP A 264 -38.79 22.82 -0.82
N ARG A 265 -37.94 22.72 0.22
CA ARG A 265 -38.38 22.54 1.61
C ARG A 265 -39.13 23.77 2.14
N ASN A 266 -38.64 24.96 1.86
CA ASN A 266 -39.21 26.23 2.36
C ASN A 266 -40.10 26.94 1.32
N GLY A 267 -40.45 26.27 0.23
CA GLY A 267 -41.28 26.84 -0.83
C GLY A 267 -42.73 26.99 -0.40
N THR A 268 -43.59 27.56 -1.26
CA THR A 268 -45.02 27.64 -0.97
C THR A 268 -45.68 26.27 -1.14
N HIS A 269 -46.36 25.80 -0.09
CA HIS A 269 -47.23 24.61 -0.14
C HIS A 269 -48.70 25.02 -0.35
N TYR A 270 -49.45 24.16 -1.04
CA TYR A 270 -50.87 24.33 -1.29
C TYR A 270 -51.64 23.20 -0.62
N CYS A 271 -52.76 23.55 0.01
CA CYS A 271 -53.57 22.60 0.77
C CYS A 271 -54.14 21.50 -0.12
N SER A 272 -53.93 20.25 0.29
CA SER A 272 -54.44 19.05 -0.38
C SER A 272 -55.97 19.01 -0.49
N ASN A 273 -56.68 19.67 0.44
CA ASN A 273 -58.14 19.68 0.48
C ASN A 273 -58.77 20.83 -0.34
N CYS A 274 -58.26 22.06 -0.21
CA CYS A 274 -58.91 23.24 -0.79
C CYS A 274 -58.03 24.09 -1.72
N GLY A 275 -56.78 23.69 -1.97
CA GLY A 275 -55.85 24.40 -2.86
C GLY A 275 -55.39 25.78 -2.38
N THR A 276 -55.75 26.20 -1.15
CA THR A 276 -55.29 27.49 -0.59
C THR A 276 -53.83 27.39 -0.16
N LYS A 277 -53.06 28.47 -0.31
CA LYS A 277 -51.68 28.56 0.19
C LYS A 277 -51.65 28.30 1.69
N MET A 278 -50.75 27.41 2.11
CA MET A 278 -50.55 27.08 3.51
C MET A 278 -49.44 27.94 4.11
N HIS A 279 -49.48 28.13 5.42
CA HIS A 279 -48.40 28.74 6.17
C HIS A 279 -47.65 27.66 6.94
N LYS A 280 -46.32 27.75 6.94
CA LYS A 280 -45.47 26.91 7.79
C LYS A 280 -45.54 27.45 9.21
N LEU A 281 -45.80 26.57 10.18
CA LEU A 281 -45.73 26.91 11.60
C LEU A 281 -44.26 27.03 12.05
N ASP A 282 -44.02 27.80 13.09
CA ASP A 282 -42.75 27.78 13.82
C ASP A 282 -42.65 26.55 14.72
N GLU A 283 -41.42 26.26 15.17
CA GLU A 283 -41.04 25.08 15.97
C GLU A 283 -41.67 25.03 17.38
N GLU A 284 -42.27 26.12 17.86
CA GLU A 284 -43.00 26.10 19.13
C GLU A 284 -44.47 25.77 18.88
N SER A 285 -45.06 26.42 17.87
CA SER A 285 -46.48 26.28 17.50
C SER A 285 -46.82 24.93 16.84
N ASP A 286 -45.88 24.29 16.16
CA ASP A 286 -46.10 22.99 15.52
C ASP A 286 -46.29 21.83 16.50
N ASN A 287 -45.71 21.92 17.70
CA ASN A 287 -45.86 20.93 18.78
C ASN A 287 -47.33 20.62 19.12
N GLU A 288 -48.24 21.57 18.94
CA GLU A 288 -49.68 21.39 19.15
C GLU A 288 -50.30 20.36 18.17
N TYR A 289 -49.65 20.14 17.03
CA TYR A 289 -50.11 19.28 15.95
C TYR A 289 -49.32 17.96 15.84
N LEU A 290 -48.25 17.81 16.60
CA LEU A 290 -47.40 16.63 16.62
C LEU A 290 -47.86 15.61 17.67
N THR A 291 -47.66 14.33 17.36
CA THR A 291 -47.85 13.28 18.37
C THR A 291 -46.72 13.30 19.41
N PRO A 292 -46.92 12.77 20.63
CA PRO A 292 -45.86 12.70 21.64
C PRO A 292 -44.60 11.96 21.17
N ALA A 293 -44.74 11.05 20.21
CA ALA A 293 -43.63 10.34 19.60
C ALA A 293 -42.81 11.24 18.65
N GLN A 294 -43.47 12.10 17.87
CA GLN A 294 -42.86 13.02 16.92
C GLN A 294 -42.15 14.18 17.64
N ASP A 295 -42.81 14.79 18.62
CA ASP A 295 -42.19 15.79 19.52
C ASP A 295 -40.94 15.19 20.21
N ALA A 296 -41.02 13.93 20.66
CA ALA A 296 -39.86 13.26 21.23
C ALA A 296 -38.71 13.05 20.22
N GLU A 297 -38.99 12.89 18.93
CA GLU A 297 -37.97 12.76 17.88
C GLU A 297 -37.30 14.10 17.55
N GLU A 298 -38.05 15.20 17.53
CA GLU A 298 -37.54 16.57 17.31
C GLU A 298 -36.70 17.07 18.47
N ARG A 299 -37.18 16.85 19.69
CA ARG A 299 -36.46 17.23 20.92
C ARG A 299 -35.06 16.61 20.99
N ILE A 300 -34.88 15.40 20.45
CA ILE A 300 -33.57 14.73 20.39
C ILE A 300 -32.85 14.94 19.04
N LYS A 301 -33.42 15.74 18.14
CA LYS A 301 -32.91 16.03 16.79
C LYS A 301 -32.63 14.78 15.96
N SER A 302 -33.53 13.80 16.09
CA SER A 302 -33.47 12.55 15.31
C SER A 302 -34.22 12.66 13.99
N VAL A 303 -35.33 13.40 14.01
CA VAL A 303 -36.22 13.70 12.92
C VAL A 303 -36.71 15.13 13.15
N ASP A 304 -36.93 15.85 12.07
CA ASP A 304 -37.38 17.23 12.02
C ASP A 304 -38.70 17.25 11.22
N TYR A 305 -39.80 17.74 11.79
CA TYR A 305 -41.12 17.77 11.15
C TYR A 305 -41.52 19.20 10.77
N ASP A 306 -41.80 19.42 9.49
CA ASP A 306 -42.38 20.69 9.05
C ASP A 306 -43.92 20.58 9.04
N VAL A 307 -44.60 21.32 9.92
CA VAL A 307 -46.07 21.41 9.94
C VAL A 307 -46.55 22.62 9.13
N TRP A 308 -47.45 22.36 8.19
CA TRP A 308 -48.11 23.38 7.38
C TRP A 308 -49.59 23.42 7.72
N LEU A 309 -50.13 24.60 8.00
CA LEU A 309 -51.54 24.81 8.35
C LEU A 309 -52.26 25.62 7.27
N CYS A 310 -53.44 25.15 6.86
CA CYS A 310 -54.30 25.86 5.92
C CYS A 310 -55.18 26.89 6.66
N PRO A 311 -55.07 28.20 6.37
CA PRO A 311 -55.87 29.22 7.04
C PRO A 311 -57.36 29.17 6.68
N LYS A 312 -57.75 28.49 5.58
CA LYS A 312 -59.14 28.46 5.10
C LYS A 312 -59.94 27.29 5.65
N CYS A 313 -59.35 26.10 5.73
CA CYS A 313 -60.07 24.87 6.10
C CYS A 313 -59.49 24.16 7.33
N GLY A 314 -58.40 24.68 7.93
CA GLY A 314 -57.79 24.11 9.13
C GLY A 314 -57.05 22.78 8.92
N THR A 315 -57.00 22.26 7.68
CA THR A 315 -56.21 21.05 7.37
C THR A 315 -54.72 21.31 7.59
N THR A 316 -54.05 20.35 8.23
CA THR A 316 -52.61 20.33 8.45
C THR A 316 -51.91 19.27 7.61
N ASP A 317 -50.77 19.62 7.03
CA ASP A 317 -49.87 18.70 6.34
C ASP A 317 -48.54 18.63 7.10
N ILE A 318 -48.11 17.43 7.49
CA ILE A 318 -46.89 17.21 8.30
C ILE A 318 -45.85 16.48 7.44
N TYR A 319 -44.66 17.07 7.27
CA TYR A 319 -43.57 16.52 6.47
C TYR A 319 -42.38 16.10 7.32
N ARG A 320 -41.89 14.87 7.11
CA ARG A 320 -40.84 14.24 7.92
C ARG A 320 -39.45 14.37 7.30
N PHE A 321 -38.46 14.89 8.01
CA PHE A 321 -37.08 15.00 7.57
C PHE A 321 -36.13 14.30 8.56
N ASP A 322 -35.62 13.12 8.20
CA ASP A 322 -34.66 12.47 9.11
C ASP A 322 -33.35 13.25 9.15
N GLU A 323 -32.79 13.39 10.33
CA GLU A 323 -31.45 13.90 10.52
C GLU A 323 -30.43 12.76 10.54
N ASP A 324 -29.16 13.08 10.26
CA ASP A 324 -28.05 12.13 10.41
C ASP A 324 -27.67 12.02 11.89
N SER A 325 -28.61 11.47 12.63
CA SER A 325 -28.52 11.25 14.07
C SER A 325 -28.13 9.79 14.35
N GLY A 326 -27.39 9.55 15.43
CA GLY A 326 -27.04 8.20 15.88
C GLY A 326 -28.23 7.38 16.40
N TYR A 327 -29.47 7.88 16.23
CA TYR A 327 -30.70 7.24 16.69
C TYR A 327 -31.34 6.37 15.62
N SER A 328 -31.90 5.25 16.07
CA SER A 328 -32.56 4.23 15.24
C SER A 328 -34.06 4.14 15.56
N GLU A 329 -34.81 3.52 14.65
CA GLU A 329 -36.24 3.26 14.85
C GLU A 329 -36.47 2.24 15.97
N CYS A 330 -37.42 2.54 16.86
CA CYS A 330 -37.82 1.63 17.91
C CYS A 330 -38.80 0.57 17.38
N PRO A 331 -38.55 -0.74 17.58
CA PRO A 331 -39.45 -1.80 17.12
C PRO A 331 -40.80 -1.85 17.85
N TYR A 332 -40.94 -1.12 18.97
CA TYR A 332 -42.17 -1.14 19.79
C TYR A 332 -43.07 0.07 19.58
N CYS A 333 -42.50 1.25 19.39
CA CYS A 333 -43.25 2.50 19.24
C CYS A 333 -43.01 3.20 17.91
N HIS A 334 -42.18 2.63 17.03
CA HIS A 334 -41.83 3.15 15.70
C HIS A 334 -41.20 4.55 15.66
N ALA A 335 -41.04 5.21 16.81
CA ALA A 335 -40.28 6.45 16.93
C ALA A 335 -38.78 6.19 16.80
N ARG A 336 -38.07 7.04 16.06
CA ARG A 336 -36.62 7.07 15.82
C ARG A 336 -35.84 7.61 17.01
N THR A 337 -36.10 7.06 18.19
CA THR A 337 -35.54 7.52 19.47
C THR A 337 -34.65 6.49 20.15
N CYS A 338 -34.29 5.40 19.48
CA CYS A 338 -33.41 4.37 20.04
C CYS A 338 -31.94 4.77 19.97
N ARG A 339 -31.32 4.97 21.15
CA ARG A 339 -29.87 5.17 21.29
C ARG A 339 -29.16 3.85 21.57
N PHE A 340 -27.95 3.71 21.04
CA PHE A 340 -27.06 2.61 21.39
C PHE A 340 -26.63 2.73 22.86
N VAL A 341 -26.67 1.62 23.60
CA VAL A 341 -26.28 1.56 25.01
C VAL A 341 -24.99 0.78 25.19
N ARG A 342 -24.94 -0.46 24.68
CA ARG A 342 -23.77 -1.34 24.82
C ARG A 342 -23.78 -2.45 23.78
N ASP A 343 -22.58 -2.96 23.51
CA ASP A 343 -22.37 -4.20 22.77
C ASP A 343 -21.95 -5.29 23.79
N THR A 344 -22.47 -6.49 23.68
CA THR A 344 -22.16 -7.58 24.62
C THR A 344 -21.96 -8.87 23.88
N VAL A 345 -20.77 -9.45 24.07
CA VAL A 345 -20.42 -10.78 23.58
C VAL A 345 -21.09 -11.81 24.48
N MET A 346 -22.17 -12.42 23.99
CA MET A 346 -22.89 -13.49 24.69
C MET A 346 -22.09 -14.79 24.65
N ARG A 347 -21.49 -15.11 23.50
CA ARG A 347 -20.64 -16.28 23.32
C ARG A 347 -19.39 -15.90 22.56
N ARG A 348 -18.22 -16.21 23.14
CA ARG A 348 -16.93 -15.96 22.49
C ARG A 348 -16.75 -16.89 21.28
N PRO A 349 -16.21 -16.40 20.15
CA PRO A 349 -15.90 -17.25 19.00
C PRO A 349 -14.76 -18.21 19.33
N THR A 350 -14.79 -19.40 18.73
CA THR A 350 -13.69 -20.37 18.74
C THR A 350 -13.22 -20.61 17.30
N GLN A 351 -12.17 -21.41 17.12
CA GLN A 351 -11.74 -21.85 15.77
C GLN A 351 -12.81 -22.71 15.08
N TYR A 352 -13.66 -23.39 15.86
CA TYR A 352 -14.64 -24.34 15.34
C TYR A 352 -16.06 -23.79 15.31
N GLN A 353 -16.39 -22.83 16.19
CA GLN A 353 -17.73 -22.29 16.36
C GLN A 353 -17.77 -20.77 16.29
N GLU A 354 -18.80 -20.25 15.63
CA GLU A 354 -19.08 -18.81 15.58
C GLU A 354 -19.42 -18.29 16.98
N GLY A 355 -18.91 -17.11 17.29
CA GLY A 355 -19.34 -16.36 18.47
C GLY A 355 -20.71 -15.72 18.24
N ALA A 356 -21.30 -15.24 19.31
CA ALA A 356 -22.56 -14.49 19.27
C ALA A 356 -22.41 -13.22 20.11
N GLY A 357 -22.79 -12.09 19.53
CA GLY A 357 -22.89 -10.81 20.21
C GLY A 357 -24.30 -10.26 20.14
N ALA A 358 -24.62 -9.29 20.99
CA ALA A 358 -25.86 -8.55 20.92
C ALA A 358 -25.61 -7.06 21.21
N LYS A 359 -26.14 -6.21 20.33
CA LYS A 359 -26.15 -4.75 20.52
C LYS A 359 -27.46 -4.36 21.21
N THR A 360 -27.37 -3.71 22.36
CA THR A 360 -28.52 -3.27 23.14
C THR A 360 -28.80 -1.79 22.88
N TYR A 361 -30.06 -1.48 22.60
CA TYR A 361 -30.57 -0.14 22.34
C TYR A 361 -31.69 0.20 23.32
N ASN A 362 -31.74 1.46 23.76
CA ASN A 362 -32.79 1.98 24.65
C ASN A 362 -33.55 3.09 23.93
N CYS A 363 -34.88 2.97 23.90
CA CYS A 363 -35.78 3.96 23.32
C CYS A 363 -36.03 5.12 24.29
N LEU A 364 -35.69 6.35 23.90
CA LEU A 364 -35.93 7.52 24.73
C LEU A 364 -37.40 7.93 24.81
N ASN A 365 -38.24 7.52 23.86
CA ASN A 365 -39.68 7.75 23.89
C ASN A 365 -40.41 6.75 24.82
N CYS A 366 -40.48 5.47 24.44
CA CYS A 366 -41.23 4.47 25.22
C CYS A 366 -40.45 3.78 26.36
N LYS A 367 -39.18 4.15 26.57
CA LYS A 367 -38.26 3.59 27.60
C LYS A 367 -37.99 2.08 27.50
N LYS A 368 -38.49 1.40 26.48
CA LYS A 368 -38.22 -0.03 26.24
C LYS A 368 -36.80 -0.23 25.71
N THR A 369 -36.20 -1.33 26.14
CA THR A 369 -34.89 -1.78 25.68
C THR A 369 -35.07 -2.95 24.73
N HIS A 370 -34.37 -2.94 23.59
CA HIS A 370 -34.32 -4.07 22.67
C HIS A 370 -32.87 -4.39 22.33
N SER A 371 -32.61 -5.64 21.94
CA SER A 371 -31.25 -6.09 21.57
C SER A 371 -31.27 -6.79 20.22
N ILE A 372 -30.31 -6.44 19.37
CA ILE A 372 -30.11 -7.04 18.05
C ILE A 372 -28.94 -8.01 18.14
N ALA A 373 -29.21 -9.29 17.98
CA ALA A 373 -28.18 -10.33 17.98
C ALA A 373 -27.43 -10.34 16.65
N TYR A 374 -26.13 -10.55 16.70
CA TYR A 374 -25.26 -10.71 15.53
C TYR A 374 -24.25 -11.84 15.77
N LYS A 375 -23.76 -12.41 14.67
CA LYS A 375 -22.77 -13.49 14.70
C LYS A 375 -21.36 -12.92 14.62
N ILE A 376 -20.46 -13.49 15.41
CA ILE A 376 -19.03 -13.15 15.41
C ILE A 376 -18.29 -14.25 14.66
N ALA A 377 -17.47 -13.88 13.69
CA ALA A 377 -16.69 -14.81 12.89
C ALA A 377 -15.80 -15.71 13.76
N LYS A 378 -15.54 -16.93 13.29
CA LYS A 378 -14.62 -17.88 13.93
C LYS A 378 -13.21 -17.29 13.98
N LEU A 379 -12.44 -17.68 15.00
CA LEU A 379 -11.03 -17.31 15.06
C LEU A 379 -10.28 -18.03 13.94
N SER A 380 -9.40 -17.30 13.24
CA SER A 380 -8.48 -17.92 12.29
C SER A 380 -7.59 -18.92 13.03
N PRO A 381 -7.27 -20.08 12.42
CA PRO A 381 -6.31 -21.00 13.00
C PRO A 381 -4.99 -20.25 13.18
N THR A 382 -4.47 -20.26 14.40
CA THR A 382 -3.11 -19.75 14.68
C THR A 382 -2.15 -20.64 13.90
N VAL A 383 -1.60 -20.13 12.80
CA VAL A 383 -0.43 -20.74 12.18
C VAL A 383 0.71 -20.46 13.14
N ILE A 384 1.01 -21.43 13.99
CA ILE A 384 2.28 -21.48 14.71
C ILE A 384 3.32 -21.77 13.65
N VAL A 385 3.83 -20.72 12.99
CA VAL A 385 5.13 -20.81 12.35
C VAL A 385 6.09 -21.13 13.49
N GLY A 386 6.69 -22.31 13.45
CA GLY A 386 7.68 -22.74 14.42
C GLY A 386 8.84 -21.76 14.41
N GLY A 387 8.74 -20.72 15.24
CA GLY A 387 9.86 -19.89 15.62
C GLY A 387 10.76 -20.75 16.47
N SER A 388 11.72 -21.41 15.81
CA SER A 388 12.89 -21.99 16.46
C SER A 388 13.50 -20.92 17.35
N GLY A 389 13.52 -21.21 18.65
CA GLY A 389 14.01 -20.32 19.68
C GLY A 389 15.43 -19.85 19.38
N PHE A 390 15.61 -18.54 19.37
CA PHE A 390 16.93 -17.93 19.46
C PHE A 390 17.35 -17.97 20.93
N GLY A 391 17.95 -19.10 21.31
CA GLY A 391 18.65 -19.32 22.58
C GLY A 391 20.15 -19.12 22.37
N GLY A 392 20.75 -18.28 23.20
CA GLY A 392 22.09 -17.73 23.08
C GLY A 392 23.24 -18.72 22.87
N GLY A 393 24.30 -18.19 22.27
CA GLY A 393 25.61 -18.84 22.16
C GLY A 393 26.64 -17.85 21.66
N GLY A 394 27.27 -17.13 22.59
CA GLY A 394 28.46 -16.35 22.29
C GLY A 394 29.65 -17.27 21.99
N GLY A 395 30.58 -16.75 21.19
CA GLY A 395 31.94 -17.25 21.12
C GLY A 395 32.40 -17.61 19.71
N GLY A 396 33.53 -17.01 19.32
CA GLY A 396 34.39 -17.55 18.27
C GLY A 396 34.59 -16.61 17.09
N GLY A 397 35.43 -15.59 17.27
CA GLY A 397 36.00 -14.87 16.15
C GLY A 397 36.76 -15.84 15.24
N VAL A 398 36.35 -15.90 13.98
CA VAL A 398 37.10 -16.60 12.93
C VAL A 398 37.82 -15.54 12.13
N SER A 399 39.09 -15.31 12.50
CA SER A 399 40.01 -14.48 11.74
C SER A 399 40.48 -15.27 10.50
N GLY A 400 40.01 -14.86 9.32
CA GLY A 400 40.64 -15.12 8.03
C GLY A 400 40.63 -13.81 7.23
N GLY A 401 41.80 -13.30 6.79
CA GLY A 401 42.00 -11.93 6.25
C GLY A 401 41.17 -11.54 5.00
N SER A 402 41.27 -10.36 4.38
CA SER A 402 42.04 -9.13 4.60
C SER A 402 41.13 -7.93 4.24
N TRP A 403 39.95 -7.86 4.84
CA TRP A 403 39.13 -6.65 4.87
C TRP A 403 39.23 -5.98 6.26
N GLY A 404 38.99 -4.68 6.32
CA GLY A 404 39.25 -3.88 7.51
C GLY A 404 38.25 -4.06 8.65
N GLY A 405 37.11 -4.74 8.41
CA GLY A 405 36.05 -5.02 9.38
C GLY A 405 34.97 -3.95 9.52
N GLY A 406 34.53 -3.31 8.42
CA GLY A 406 33.46 -2.32 8.42
C GLY A 406 32.06 -2.90 8.68
N SER A 407 31.09 -2.01 8.92
CA SER A 407 29.69 -2.32 9.23
C SER A 407 28.71 -1.64 8.27
N THR A 408 27.51 -2.22 8.12
CA THR A 408 26.40 -1.70 7.31
C THR A 408 25.08 -1.82 8.07
N GLY A 409 24.21 -0.83 7.92
CA GLY A 409 22.84 -0.84 8.44
C GLY A 409 21.80 -1.36 7.47
N GLY A 410 22.21 -1.85 6.29
CA GLY A 410 21.31 -2.21 5.19
C GLY A 410 21.23 -1.19 4.06
N GLY A 411 22.02 -0.10 4.10
CA GLY A 411 22.05 0.94 3.06
C GLY A 411 22.37 0.43 1.66
N GLY A 412 21.95 1.16 0.64
CA GLY A 412 22.08 0.84 -0.77
C GLY A 412 20.73 0.54 -1.43
N ALA A 413 20.70 -0.38 -2.39
CA ALA A 413 19.49 -0.75 -3.11
C ALA A 413 19.47 -2.24 -3.46
N SER A 414 18.29 -2.74 -3.80
CA SER A 414 18.10 -4.11 -4.30
C SER A 414 16.96 -4.19 -5.30
N GLY A 415 16.98 -5.23 -6.12
CA GLY A 415 15.95 -5.44 -7.12
C GLY A 415 16.08 -6.77 -7.85
N GLY A 416 15.30 -6.90 -8.91
CA GLY A 416 15.31 -8.06 -9.79
C GLY A 416 14.88 -7.72 -11.22
N TRP A 417 15.03 -8.68 -12.13
CA TRP A 417 14.86 -8.44 -13.57
C TRP A 417 14.04 -9.51 -14.31
#